data_AF-A0A2A3XK02-F1
#
_entry.id   AF-A0A2A3XK02-F1
#
_cell.length_a   1.000
_cell.length_b   1.000
_cell.length_c   1.000
_cell.angle_alpha   90.00
_cell.angle_beta   90.00
_cell.angle_gamma   90.00
#
_symmetry.space_group_name_H-M   'P 1'
#
loop_
_entity.id
_entity.type
_entity.pdbx_description
1 polymer ?
#
loop_
_entity_poly.entity_id
_entity_poly.type
_entity_poly.pdbx_seq_one_letter_code
_entity_poly.pdbx_strand_id
1 'polypeptide(L)'
;MSENPTENRLAELGEAAHQDLNKVLGTALGVAREQLETNGVFLPFAIGLEPDGDAEGELRLLAVQPDENEEDPEADVDAEVMMDDLVTLLIGQRENFVAVALVSDVTLLQEESDAVHALAEHSLGGAVAIIQPYSSPAADGGEWTFEEPAPEAADLRIWA
;
A
#
# COMPACT_ATOMS: atom_id res chain seq x y z
N MET A 1 0.45 25.96 15.47
CA MET A 1 1.39 25.05 16.16
C MET A 1 2.01 24.23 15.05
N SER A 2 3.31 24.38 14.79
CA SER A 2 3.97 23.47 13.83
C SER A 2 4.16 22.16 14.56
N GLU A 3 3.33 21.18 14.24
CA GLU A 3 3.61 19.78 14.56
C GLU A 3 4.90 19.45 13.80
N ASN A 4 5.96 19.07 14.53
CA ASN A 4 7.13 18.52 13.86
C ASN A 4 6.67 17.23 13.19
N PRO A 5 6.93 17.02 11.89
CA PRO A 5 6.64 15.73 11.28
C PRO A 5 7.33 14.65 12.10
N THR A 6 6.58 13.60 12.45
CA THR A 6 7.14 12.47 13.19
C THR A 6 8.27 11.87 12.36
N GLU A 7 9.49 11.98 12.90
CA GLU A 7 10.70 11.56 12.22
C GLU A 7 10.62 10.06 11.90
N ASN A 8 10.88 9.69 10.63
CA ASN A 8 10.88 8.29 10.21
C ASN A 8 12.07 7.55 10.87
N ARG A 9 11.77 6.65 11.80
CA ARG A 9 12.78 5.88 12.58
C ARG A 9 13.12 4.53 11.96
N LEU A 10 12.92 4.33 10.65
CA LEU A 10 13.19 3.07 9.96
C LEU A 10 14.58 2.49 10.29
N ALA A 11 15.62 3.34 10.35
CA ALA A 11 16.99 2.92 10.63
C ALA A 11 17.25 2.50 12.10
N GLU A 12 16.34 2.85 13.02
CA GLU A 12 16.43 2.52 14.44
C GLU A 12 15.65 1.24 14.79
N LEU A 13 14.89 0.69 13.83
CA LEU A 13 14.09 -0.50 14.03
C LEU A 13 14.97 -1.75 14.20
N GLY A 14 14.46 -2.71 14.97
CA GLY A 14 15.07 -4.03 15.11
C GLY A 14 14.75 -4.94 13.92
N GLU A 15 15.50 -6.04 13.79
CA GLU A 15 15.33 -7.04 12.74
C GLU A 15 13.89 -7.56 12.60
N ALA A 16 13.21 -7.85 13.72
CA ALA A 16 11.82 -8.33 13.70
C ALA A 16 10.88 -7.32 13.03
N ALA A 17 11.04 -6.03 13.32
CA ALA A 17 10.23 -4.98 12.72
C ALA A 17 10.52 -4.81 11.21
N HIS A 18 11.78 -5.00 10.79
CA HIS A 18 12.11 -5.06 9.36
C HIS A 18 11.49 -6.27 8.67
N GLN A 19 11.40 -7.42 9.34
CA GLN A 19 10.74 -8.61 8.81
C GLN A 19 9.23 -8.40 8.67
N ASP A 20 8.59 -7.75 9.64
CA ASP A 20 7.16 -7.40 9.58
C ASP A 20 6.87 -6.46 8.39
N LEU A 21 7.71 -5.42 8.19
CA LEU A 21 7.63 -4.53 7.04
C LEU A 21 7.80 -5.28 5.71
N ASN A 22 8.81 -6.15 5.62
CA ASN A 22 9.03 -6.97 4.42
C ASN A 22 7.86 -7.93 4.14
N LYS A 23 7.22 -8.46 5.20
CA LYS A 23 6.07 -9.36 5.09
C LYS A 23 4.88 -8.62 4.49
N VAL A 24 4.50 -7.46 5.03
CA VAL A 24 3.37 -6.68 4.48
C VAL A 24 3.65 -6.18 3.06
N LEU A 25 4.88 -5.73 2.76
CA LEU A 25 5.26 -5.32 1.40
C LEU A 25 5.22 -6.47 0.39
N GLY A 26 5.81 -7.61 0.72
CA GLY A 26 5.85 -8.77 -0.17
C GLY A 26 4.44 -9.27 -0.51
N THR A 27 3.56 -9.32 0.50
CA THR A 27 2.15 -9.68 0.28
C THR A 27 1.42 -8.60 -0.52
N ALA A 28 1.61 -7.32 -0.21
CA ALA A 28 1.01 -6.21 -0.94
C ALA A 28 1.33 -6.25 -2.44
N LEU A 29 2.61 -6.40 -2.80
CA LEU A 29 3.02 -6.53 -4.20
C LEU A 29 2.40 -7.76 -4.86
N GLY A 30 2.39 -8.91 -4.17
CA GLY A 30 1.78 -10.13 -4.69
C GLY A 30 0.29 -9.94 -5.02
N VAL A 31 -0.46 -9.30 -4.12
CA VAL A 31 -1.89 -9.01 -4.32
C VAL A 31 -2.10 -8.00 -5.47
N ALA A 32 -1.31 -6.93 -5.53
CA ALA A 32 -1.43 -5.95 -6.62
C ALA A 32 -1.19 -6.59 -7.99
N ARG A 33 -0.17 -7.45 -8.10
CA ARG A 33 0.13 -8.22 -9.32
C ARG A 33 -1.03 -9.12 -9.73
N GLU A 34 -1.58 -9.88 -8.78
CA GLU A 34 -2.73 -10.76 -9.04
C GLU A 34 -3.94 -9.96 -9.56
N GLN A 35 -4.20 -8.79 -8.97
CA GLN A 35 -5.31 -7.93 -9.40
C GLN A 35 -5.08 -7.33 -10.79
N LEU A 36 -3.86 -6.89 -11.11
CA LEU A 36 -3.49 -6.43 -12.46
C LEU A 36 -3.63 -7.56 -13.49
N GLU A 37 -3.10 -8.74 -13.19
CA GLU A 37 -3.17 -9.91 -14.08
C GLU A 37 -4.62 -10.37 -14.31
N THR A 38 -5.47 -10.29 -13.29
CA THR A 38 -6.86 -10.77 -13.34
C THR A 38 -7.84 -9.74 -13.92
N ASN A 39 -7.73 -8.48 -13.49
CA ASN A 39 -8.72 -7.43 -13.76
C ASN A 39 -8.17 -6.32 -14.67
N GLY A 40 -6.86 -6.24 -14.87
CA GLY A 40 -6.19 -5.18 -15.62
C GLY A 40 -6.06 -3.85 -14.88
N VAL A 41 -6.63 -3.75 -13.67
CA VAL A 41 -6.60 -2.57 -12.80
C VAL A 41 -6.83 -3.02 -11.35
N PHE A 42 -6.40 -2.22 -10.39
CA PHE A 42 -6.79 -2.39 -9.00
C PHE A 42 -7.08 -1.03 -8.35
N LEU A 43 -7.98 -1.04 -7.37
CA LEU A 43 -8.26 0.12 -6.53
C LEU A 43 -7.34 0.11 -5.30
N PRO A 44 -7.10 1.25 -4.65
CA PRO A 44 -6.31 1.32 -3.42
C PRO A 44 -6.74 0.30 -2.36
N PHE A 45 -5.76 -0.35 -1.76
CA PHE A 45 -5.97 -1.32 -0.68
C PHE A 45 -4.80 -1.29 0.31
N ALA A 46 -4.97 -1.98 1.43
CA ALA A 46 -3.93 -2.16 2.42
C ALA A 46 -3.77 -3.62 2.84
N ILE A 47 -2.55 -3.97 3.23
CA ILE A 47 -2.23 -5.22 3.92
C ILE A 47 -1.81 -4.87 5.35
N GLY A 48 -2.62 -5.23 6.34
CA GLY A 48 -2.29 -5.11 7.75
C GLY A 48 -1.76 -6.43 8.31
N LEU A 49 -0.75 -6.36 9.18
CA LEU A 49 -0.27 -7.48 9.98
C LEU A 49 -0.80 -7.32 11.40
N GLU A 50 -1.69 -8.21 11.83
CA GLU A 50 -2.19 -8.28 13.19
C GLU A 50 -1.20 -9.06 14.09
N PRO A 51 -0.98 -8.62 15.34
CA PRO A 51 -0.18 -9.38 16.29
C PRO A 51 -0.93 -10.66 16.68
N ASP A 52 -0.28 -11.81 16.58
CA ASP A 52 -0.82 -13.07 17.11
C ASP A 52 0.07 -13.61 18.23
N GLY A 53 0.02 -12.98 19.41
CA GLY A 53 0.70 -13.47 20.62
C GLY A 53 2.14 -13.93 20.39
N ASP A 54 2.39 -15.24 20.55
CA ASP A 54 3.70 -15.90 20.34
C ASP A 54 3.85 -16.58 18.96
N ALA A 55 2.88 -16.41 18.06
CA ALA A 55 2.82 -17.01 16.72
C ALA A 55 3.17 -15.99 15.61
N GLU A 56 3.31 -16.48 14.38
CA GLU A 56 3.48 -15.61 13.21
C GLU A 56 2.15 -14.86 12.96
N GLY A 57 2.17 -13.53 13.10
CA GLY A 57 0.97 -12.68 12.98
C GLY A 57 0.17 -12.87 11.69
N GLU A 58 -1.13 -12.60 11.74
CA GLU A 58 -2.07 -12.80 10.64
C GLU A 58 -2.10 -11.59 9.69
N LEU A 59 -2.10 -11.84 8.38
CA LEU A 59 -2.22 -10.79 7.37
C LEU A 59 -3.69 -10.58 7.00
N ARG A 60 -4.11 -9.32 6.94
CA ARG A 60 -5.46 -8.89 6.54
C ARG A 60 -5.39 -7.93 5.37
N LEU A 61 -6.22 -8.18 4.37
CA LEU A 61 -6.49 -7.22 3.29
C LEU A 61 -7.62 -6.29 3.72
N LEU A 62 -7.40 -4.99 3.62
CA LEU A 62 -8.38 -3.94 3.85
C LEU A 62 -8.55 -3.12 2.58
N ALA A 63 -9.79 -2.82 2.22
CA ALA A 63 -10.12 -1.92 1.12
C ALA A 63 -11.37 -1.13 1.48
N VAL A 64 -11.45 0.11 1.00
CA VAL A 64 -12.68 0.91 1.06
C VAL A 64 -13.46 0.71 -0.23
N GLN A 65 -14.78 0.71 -0.13
CA GLN A 65 -15.62 0.71 -1.33
C GLN A 65 -15.67 2.13 -1.88
N PRO A 66 -15.67 2.33 -3.21
CA PRO A 66 -15.93 3.64 -3.78
C PRO A 66 -17.33 4.11 -3.38
N ASP A 67 -17.48 5.41 -3.15
CA ASP A 67 -18.79 6.00 -2.88
C ASP A 67 -19.69 5.82 -4.11
N GLU A 68 -20.86 5.21 -3.90
CA GLU A 68 -21.89 5.14 -4.94
C GLU A 68 -22.53 6.53 -5.07
N ASN A 69 -22.17 7.28 -6.10
CA ASN A 69 -22.86 8.52 -6.43
C ASN A 69 -24.22 8.19 -7.06
N GLU A 70 -25.28 8.19 -6.26
CA GLU A 70 -26.65 7.91 -6.72
C GLU A 70 -27.13 8.87 -7.83
N GLU A 71 -26.55 10.08 -7.92
CA GLU A 71 -26.88 11.07 -8.94
C GLU A 71 -26.04 10.90 -10.23
N ASP A 72 -24.89 10.25 -10.15
CA ASP A 72 -24.01 9.96 -11.29
C ASP A 72 -23.25 8.62 -11.10
N PRO A 73 -23.89 7.48 -11.41
CA PRO A 73 -23.29 6.15 -11.26
C PRO A 73 -22.17 5.86 -12.28
N GLU A 74 -21.94 6.76 -13.24
CA GLU A 74 -20.84 6.71 -14.21
C GLU A 74 -19.66 7.61 -13.80
N ALA A 75 -19.73 8.28 -12.65
CA ALA A 75 -18.64 9.11 -12.15
C ALA A 75 -17.37 8.28 -11.97
N ASP A 76 -16.24 8.83 -12.42
CA ASP A 76 -14.93 8.19 -12.27
C ASP A 76 -14.60 7.97 -10.79
N VAL A 77 -14.00 6.81 -10.49
CA VAL A 77 -13.56 6.47 -9.14
C VAL A 77 -12.36 7.32 -8.76
N ASP A 78 -12.49 8.10 -7.68
CA ASP A 78 -11.41 8.93 -7.14
C ASP A 78 -10.51 8.11 -6.21
N ALA A 79 -9.41 7.59 -6.77
CA ALA A 79 -8.44 6.79 -6.03
C ALA A 79 -7.73 7.57 -4.91
N GLU A 80 -7.62 8.90 -5.02
CA GLU A 80 -7.00 9.74 -3.98
C GLU A 80 -7.92 9.80 -2.75
N VAL A 81 -9.21 10.05 -2.96
CA VAL A 81 -10.22 10.01 -1.90
C VAL A 81 -10.29 8.62 -1.25
N MET A 82 -10.28 7.54 -2.05
CA MET A 82 -10.26 6.18 -1.52
C MET A 82 -9.03 5.90 -0.65
N MET A 83 -7.85 6.37 -1.07
CA MET A 83 -6.63 6.22 -0.27
C MET A 83 -6.73 6.97 1.05
N ASP A 84 -7.29 8.18 1.06
CA ASP A 84 -7.46 8.97 2.27
C ASP A 84 -8.48 8.36 3.25
N ASP A 85 -9.58 7.80 2.72
CA ASP A 85 -10.55 7.05 3.52
C ASP A 85 -9.94 5.77 4.11
N LEU A 86 -9.12 5.07 3.32
CA LEU A 86 -8.40 3.89 3.77
C LEU A 86 -7.41 4.23 4.89
N VAL A 87 -6.66 5.33 4.76
CA VAL A 87 -5.77 5.83 5.82
C VAL A 87 -6.57 6.20 7.07
N THR A 88 -7.70 6.89 6.92
CA THR A 88 -8.59 7.25 8.03
C THR A 88 -9.10 6.01 8.76
N LEU A 89 -9.52 4.99 8.02
CA LEU A 89 -9.94 3.69 8.55
C LEU A 89 -8.83 3.03 9.37
N LEU A 90 -7.61 3.00 8.83
CA LEU A 90 -6.44 2.39 9.45
C LEU A 90 -5.99 3.14 10.70
N ILE A 91 -6.00 4.48 10.70
CA ILE A 91 -5.73 5.28 11.90
C ILE A 91 -6.71 4.92 13.02
N GLY A 92 -8.00 4.77 12.69
CA GLY A 92 -9.03 4.37 13.66
C GLY A 92 -8.85 2.96 14.24
N GLN A 93 -8.10 2.11 13.56
CA GLN A 93 -7.87 0.70 13.93
C GLN A 93 -6.41 0.36 14.19
N ARG A 94 -5.52 1.37 14.24
CA ARG A 94 -4.05 1.18 14.26
C ARG A 94 -3.53 0.36 15.43
N GLU A 95 -4.29 0.26 16.53
CA GLU A 95 -3.96 -0.58 17.69
C GLU A 95 -4.09 -2.08 17.40
N ASN A 96 -4.81 -2.46 16.33
CA ASN A 96 -4.97 -3.85 15.90
C ASN A 96 -3.79 -4.35 15.04
N PHE A 97 -2.89 -3.46 14.60
CA PHE A 97 -1.84 -3.80 13.64
C PHE A 97 -0.45 -3.49 14.19
N VAL A 98 0.52 -4.34 13.85
CA VAL A 98 1.95 -4.09 14.11
C VAL A 98 2.65 -3.46 12.91
N ALA A 99 2.21 -3.79 11.70
CA ALA A 99 2.67 -3.19 10.46
C ALA A 99 1.52 -3.11 9.45
N VAL A 100 1.55 -2.14 8.55
CA VAL A 100 0.57 -1.97 7.47
C VAL A 100 1.28 -1.52 6.21
N ALA A 101 0.92 -2.08 5.05
CA ALA A 101 1.28 -1.56 3.73
C ALA A 101 0.05 -0.96 3.05
N LEU A 102 0.11 0.32 2.66
CA LEU A 102 -0.85 1.02 1.81
C LEU A 102 -0.40 0.88 0.35
N VAL A 103 -1.32 0.55 -0.56
CA VAL A 103 -0.99 0.23 -1.96
C VAL A 103 -1.87 1.03 -2.91
N SER A 104 -1.25 1.64 -3.92
CA SER A 104 -1.93 2.38 -4.99
C SER A 104 -1.27 2.13 -6.33
N ASP A 105 -2.06 2.22 -7.39
CA ASP A 105 -1.55 2.35 -8.76
C ASP A 105 -1.19 3.82 -9.02
N VAL A 106 0.00 4.08 -9.57
CA VAL A 106 0.49 5.44 -9.83
C VAL A 106 1.14 5.53 -11.21
N THR A 107 1.00 6.67 -11.87
CA THR A 107 1.67 6.93 -13.15
C THR A 107 3.02 7.63 -12.94
N LEU A 108 4.09 7.03 -13.46
CA LEU A 108 5.44 7.58 -13.49
C LEU A 108 5.58 8.57 -14.66
N LEU A 109 5.34 9.85 -14.37
CA LEU A 109 5.29 10.91 -15.40
C LEU A 109 6.55 11.04 -16.28
N GLN A 110 7.72 10.65 -15.78
CA GLN A 110 8.98 10.73 -16.54
C GLN A 110 9.19 9.55 -17.48
N GLU A 111 8.57 8.42 -17.19
CA GLU A 111 8.78 7.15 -17.88
C GLU A 111 7.58 6.77 -18.77
N GLU A 112 6.48 7.53 -18.69
CA GLU A 112 5.21 7.27 -19.37
C GLU A 112 4.71 5.83 -19.09
N SER A 113 4.95 5.35 -17.86
CA SER A 113 4.62 4.00 -17.38
C SER A 113 3.84 4.06 -16.08
N ASP A 114 3.13 2.98 -15.76
CA ASP A 114 2.43 2.83 -14.48
C ASP A 114 3.25 1.95 -13.53
N ALA A 115 3.00 2.13 -12.23
CA ALA A 115 3.72 1.42 -11.19
C ALA A 115 2.82 1.12 -9.99
N VAL A 116 3.08 -0.01 -9.34
CA VAL A 116 2.57 -0.29 -8.01
C VAL A 116 3.42 0.51 -7.03
N HIS A 117 2.79 1.44 -6.31
CA HIS A 117 3.39 2.13 -5.18
C HIS A 117 2.87 1.50 -3.89
N ALA A 118 3.78 1.05 -3.02
CA ALA A 118 3.44 0.48 -1.73
C ALA A 118 4.22 1.16 -0.61
N LEU A 119 3.50 1.79 0.32
CA LEU A 119 4.02 2.45 1.52
C LEU A 119 3.76 1.54 2.72
N ALA A 120 4.82 1.00 3.31
CA ALA A 120 4.73 0.24 4.55
C ALA A 120 5.17 1.04 5.77
N GLU A 121 4.39 0.93 6.83
CA GLU A 121 4.65 1.53 8.13
C GLU A 121 4.61 0.46 9.23
N HIS A 122 5.43 0.64 10.25
CA HIS A 122 5.41 -0.16 11.46
C HIS A 122 4.93 0.71 12.64
N SER A 123 4.17 0.11 13.56
CA SER A 123 3.72 0.72 14.82
C SER A 123 4.84 1.26 15.72
N LEU A 124 6.10 0.88 15.48
CA LEU A 124 7.28 1.38 16.17
C LEU A 124 7.80 2.69 15.56
N GLY A 125 7.17 3.21 14.50
CA GLY A 125 7.45 4.53 13.92
C GLY A 125 8.51 4.54 12.83
N GLY A 126 8.59 3.48 12.00
CA GLY A 126 9.40 3.48 10.77
C GLY A 126 8.51 3.24 9.55
N ALA A 127 8.86 3.91 8.45
CA ALA A 127 8.16 3.81 7.18
C ALA A 127 9.14 3.55 6.02
N VAL A 128 8.71 2.80 5.01
CA VAL A 128 9.45 2.57 3.78
C VAL A 128 8.45 2.49 2.63
N ALA A 129 8.76 3.14 1.51
CA ALA A 129 7.99 3.00 0.29
C ALA A 129 8.78 2.19 -0.74
N ILE A 130 8.06 1.52 -1.63
CA ILE A 130 8.62 0.91 -2.83
C ILE A 130 7.76 1.30 -4.04
N ILE A 131 8.43 1.48 -5.17
CA ILE A 131 7.80 1.63 -6.49
C ILE A 131 8.21 0.42 -7.31
N GLN A 132 7.23 -0.28 -7.87
CA GLN A 132 7.43 -1.36 -8.84
C GLN A 132 6.76 -0.99 -10.15
N PRO A 133 7.53 -0.53 -11.15
CA PRO A 133 7.02 -0.31 -12.50
C PRO A 133 6.45 -1.60 -13.09
N TYR A 134 5.39 -1.47 -13.87
CA TYR A 134 4.81 -2.57 -14.61
C TYR A 134 4.43 -2.15 -16.03
N SER A 135 4.18 -3.13 -16.89
CA SER A 135 3.61 -2.88 -18.22
C SER A 135 2.55 -3.91 -18.55
N SER A 136 1.42 -3.42 -19.06
CA SER A 136 0.33 -4.23 -19.54
C SER A 136 0.71 -4.93 -20.85
N PRO A 137 0.09 -6.09 -21.15
CA PRO A 137 0.38 -6.80 -22.39
C PRO A 137 -0.02 -6.00 -23.63
N ALA A 138 0.83 -6.01 -24.67
CA ALA A 138 0.55 -5.32 -25.93
C ALA A 138 -0.62 -5.93 -26.76
N ALA A 139 -1.07 -7.14 -26.40
CA ALA A 139 -2.16 -7.84 -27.04
C ALA A 139 -3.01 -8.58 -26.00
N ASP A 140 -4.31 -8.73 -26.26
CA ASP A 140 -5.24 -9.43 -25.38
C ASP A 140 -4.73 -10.85 -25.05
N GLY A 141 -4.61 -11.15 -23.75
CA GLY A 141 -4.12 -12.43 -23.26
C GLY A 141 -2.59 -12.60 -23.26
N GLY A 142 -1.82 -11.53 -23.48
CA GLY A 142 -0.38 -11.52 -23.25
C GLY A 142 0.01 -11.48 -21.76
N GLU A 143 1.31 -11.43 -21.49
CA GLU A 143 1.87 -11.50 -20.13
C GLU A 143 2.15 -10.10 -19.56
N TRP A 144 1.76 -9.87 -18.31
CA TRP A 144 2.11 -8.67 -17.56
C TRP A 144 3.58 -8.71 -17.17
N THR A 145 4.28 -7.59 -17.30
CA THR A 145 5.68 -7.50 -16.87
C THR A 145 5.81 -6.57 -15.68
N PHE A 146 6.65 -6.97 -14.73
CA PHE A 146 6.92 -6.25 -13.50
C PHE A 146 8.42 -6.08 -13.35
N GLU A 147 8.88 -4.86 -13.17
CA GLU A 147 10.29 -4.56 -12.94
C GLU A 147 10.69 -4.85 -11.48
N GLU A 148 11.99 -4.74 -11.18
CA GLU A 148 12.48 -4.90 -9.81
C GLU A 148 11.95 -3.73 -8.94
N PRO A 149 11.36 -4.00 -7.76
CA PRO A 149 10.94 -2.94 -6.85
C PRO A 149 12.12 -2.07 -6.41
N ALA A 150 11.96 -0.75 -6.51
CA ALA A 150 12.94 0.22 -6.04
C ALA A 150 12.46 0.89 -4.74
N PRO A 151 13.30 0.98 -3.70
CA PRO A 151 12.94 1.65 -2.46
C PRO A 151 12.90 3.17 -2.63
N GLU A 152 11.96 3.81 -1.95
CA GLU A 152 11.80 5.25 -1.86
C GLU A 152 11.72 5.71 -0.39
N ALA A 153 12.10 6.96 -0.14
CA ALA A 153 11.86 7.61 1.14
C ALA A 153 10.35 7.76 1.38
N ALA A 154 9.94 7.60 2.64
CA ALA A 154 8.54 7.61 3.03
C ALA A 154 8.34 8.37 4.34
N ASP A 155 7.18 9.01 4.44
CA ASP A 155 6.66 9.58 5.68
C ASP A 155 5.58 8.67 6.27
N LEU A 156 5.44 8.71 7.60
CA LEU A 156 4.35 8.03 8.31
C LEU A 156 3.02 8.73 7.99
N ARG A 157 1.96 7.96 7.76
CA ARG A 157 0.57 8.40 7.60
C ARG A 157 -0.34 7.82 8.69
N ILE A 158 -0.07 6.60 9.16
CA ILE A 158 -0.91 5.89 10.14
C ILE A 158 -0.45 6.16 11.58
N TRP A 159 0.87 6.16 11.80
CA TRP A 159 1.49 6.34 13.13
C TRP A 159 2.29 7.65 13.26
N ALA A 160 1.96 8.65 12.43
CA ALA A 160 2.48 10.01 12.57
C ALA A 160 2.06 10.68 13.88
#